data_AF-A0A963IAI1-F1
#
_entry.id   AF-A0A963IAI1-F1
#
_cell.length_a   1.000
_cell.length_b   1.000
_cell.length_c   1.000
_cell.angle_alpha   90.00
_cell.angle_beta   90.00
_cell.angle_gamma   90.00
#
_symmetry.space_group_name_H-M   'P 1'
#
loop_
_entity.id
_entity.type
_entity.pdbx_description
1 polymer ?
#
loop_
_entity_poly.entity_id
_entity_poly.type
_entity_poly.pdbx_seq_one_letter_code
_entity_poly.pdbx_strand_id
1 'polypeptide(L)'
;MTQLAEQSSHFSTDGQNAANTMDQLMSMSSAMGQSVSTAALRGFCELAKMDHLLFKFRIYEQLFGLRPHEAVVGHHDCRLGKWYYEGEGKACFSSLAGFSQLESPHAQVHNAASAALQAYQGKREDEVIRHVTSMEKASMEVIAFLERMATDGAARSDLVCADH
;
A
#
# COMPACT_ATOMS: atom_id res chain seq x y z
N MET A 1 -19.26 53.87 32.49
CA MET A 1 -18.14 53.62 31.56
C MET A 1 -17.36 52.34 31.90
N THR A 2 -17.17 51.99 33.18
CA THR A 2 -16.49 50.75 33.61
C THR A 2 -17.17 49.46 33.17
N GLN A 3 -18.51 49.37 33.27
CA GLN A 3 -19.27 48.17 32.90
C GLN A 3 -19.19 47.83 31.39
N LEU A 4 -19.12 48.84 30.52
CA LEU A 4 -19.03 48.64 29.07
C LEU A 4 -17.62 48.16 28.66
N ALA A 5 -16.58 48.66 29.33
CA ALA A 5 -15.21 48.21 29.14
C ALA A 5 -15.02 46.77 29.61
N GLU A 6 -15.64 46.39 30.74
CA GLU A 6 -15.64 45.03 31.27
C GLU A 6 -16.36 44.05 30.34
N GLN A 7 -17.54 44.42 29.82
CA GLN A 7 -18.26 43.63 28.81
C GLN A 7 -17.47 43.48 27.50
N SER A 8 -16.80 44.53 27.04
CA SER A 8 -15.93 44.46 25.86
C SER A 8 -14.75 43.50 26.08
N SER A 9 -14.14 43.53 27.27
CA SER A 9 -13.05 42.61 27.64
C SER A 9 -13.51 41.15 27.68
N HIS A 10 -14.71 40.91 28.24
CA HIS A 10 -15.31 39.57 28.27
C HIS A 10 -15.59 39.07 26.84
N PHE A 11 -16.20 39.90 25.99
CA PHE A 11 -16.49 39.54 24.60
C PHE A 11 -15.22 39.24 23.80
N SER A 12 -14.14 40.02 23.98
CA SER A 12 -12.84 39.72 23.36
C SER A 12 -12.24 38.40 23.86
N THR A 13 -12.41 38.08 25.14
CA THR A 13 -11.95 36.82 25.73
C THR A 13 -12.72 35.63 25.18
N ASP A 14 -14.04 35.75 25.07
CA ASP A 14 -14.91 34.73 24.46
C ASP A 14 -14.56 34.50 22.99
N GLY A 15 -14.31 35.58 22.23
CA GLY A 15 -13.85 35.50 20.85
C GLY A 15 -12.50 34.78 20.70
N GLN A 16 -11.55 35.07 21.59
CA GLN A 16 -10.25 34.38 21.61
C GLN A 16 -10.38 32.90 21.97
N ASN A 17 -11.23 32.57 22.94
CA ASN A 17 -11.52 31.18 23.32
C ASN A 17 -12.18 30.41 22.18
N ALA A 18 -13.11 31.04 21.46
CA ALA A 18 -13.74 30.46 20.27
C ALA A 18 -12.72 30.21 19.16
N ALA A 19 -11.83 31.18 18.87
CA ALA A 19 -10.76 31.01 17.88
C ALA A 19 -9.81 29.85 18.26
N ASN A 20 -9.36 29.80 19.51
CA ASN A 20 -8.50 28.71 20.00
C ASN A 20 -9.17 27.34 19.88
N THR A 21 -10.48 27.28 20.13
CA THR A 21 -11.26 26.04 19.99
C THR A 21 -11.37 25.62 18.52
N MET A 22 -11.56 26.57 17.60
CA MET A 22 -11.56 26.30 16.16
C MET A 22 -10.20 25.76 15.69
N ASP A 23 -9.10 26.36 16.14
CA ASP A 23 -7.74 25.90 15.82
C ASP A 23 -7.52 24.45 16.30
N GLN A 24 -7.97 24.13 17.52
CA GLN A 24 -7.92 22.77 18.04
C GLN A 24 -8.75 21.78 17.20
N LEU A 25 -9.96 22.17 16.80
CA LEU A 25 -10.82 21.33 15.96
C LEU A 25 -10.19 21.06 14.58
N MET A 26 -9.58 22.07 13.96
CA MET A 26 -8.88 21.90 12.68
C MET A 26 -7.67 20.96 12.81
N SER A 27 -6.87 21.12 13.87
CA SER A 27 -5.74 20.24 14.16
C SER A 27 -6.18 18.79 14.37
N MET A 28 -7.26 18.57 15.15
CA MET A 28 -7.83 17.25 15.35
C MET A 28 -8.36 16.64 14.06
N SER A 29 -9.02 17.44 13.21
CA SER A 29 -9.53 16.98 11.91
C SER A 29 -8.40 16.53 10.99
N SER A 30 -7.30 17.29 10.93
CA SER A 30 -6.10 16.92 10.17
C SER A 30 -5.47 15.62 10.71
N ALA A 31 -5.29 15.50 12.03
CA ALA A 31 -4.75 14.30 12.65
C ALA A 31 -5.62 13.05 12.41
N MET A 32 -6.95 13.22 12.39
CA MET A 32 -7.88 12.15 12.06
C MET A 32 -7.76 11.73 10.58
N GLY A 33 -7.65 12.68 9.65
CA GLY A 33 -7.39 12.40 8.23
C GLY A 33 -6.13 11.56 8.04
N GLN A 34 -5.04 11.92 8.72
CA GLN A 34 -3.78 11.17 8.65
C GLN A 34 -3.87 9.76 9.23
N SER A 35 -4.60 9.61 10.33
CA SER A 35 -4.83 8.29 10.96
C SER A 35 -5.63 7.37 10.04
N VAL A 36 -6.67 7.90 9.39
CA VAL A 36 -7.51 7.16 8.43
C VAL A 36 -6.68 6.72 7.22
N SER A 37 -5.90 7.64 6.65
CA SER A 37 -5.08 7.34 5.47
C SER A 37 -3.98 6.32 5.76
N THR A 38 -3.33 6.43 6.92
CA THR A 38 -2.35 5.43 7.40
C THR A 38 -2.99 4.06 7.59
N ALA A 39 -4.19 3.99 8.19
CA ALA A 39 -4.93 2.75 8.36
C ALA A 39 -5.33 2.13 7.01
N ALA A 40 -5.76 2.96 6.05
CA ALA A 40 -6.08 2.54 4.70
C ALA A 40 -4.85 1.95 3.98
N LEU A 41 -3.68 2.61 4.07
CA LEU A 41 -2.42 2.09 3.54
C LEU A 41 -2.06 0.74 4.16
N ARG A 42 -2.16 0.59 5.50
CA ARG A 42 -1.89 -0.67 6.17
C ARG A 42 -2.82 -1.77 5.67
N GLY A 43 -4.13 -1.48 5.60
CA GLY A 43 -5.14 -2.40 5.09
C GLY A 43 -4.86 -2.84 3.65
N PHE A 44 -4.47 -1.89 2.79
CA PHE A 44 -4.08 -2.18 1.42
C PHE A 44 -2.84 -3.08 1.35
N CYS A 45 -1.81 -2.80 2.14
CA CYS A 45 -0.58 -3.61 2.18
C CYS A 45 -0.88 -5.05 2.59
N GLU A 46 -1.72 -5.27 3.62
CA GLU A 46 -2.13 -6.62 4.02
C GLU A 46 -2.94 -7.33 2.95
N LEU A 47 -3.87 -6.63 2.30
CA LEU A 47 -4.63 -7.19 1.19
C LEU A 47 -3.72 -7.60 0.03
N ALA A 48 -2.76 -6.75 -0.35
CA ALA A 48 -1.81 -7.04 -1.43
C ALA A 48 -0.94 -8.26 -1.12
N LYS A 49 -0.51 -8.44 0.14
CA LYS A 49 0.20 -9.65 0.59
C LYS A 49 -0.66 -10.89 0.44
N MET A 50 -1.93 -10.84 0.89
CA MET A 50 -2.87 -11.96 0.75
C MET A 50 -3.14 -12.32 -0.72
N ASP A 51 -3.35 -11.31 -1.57
CA ASP A 51 -3.53 -11.49 -3.01
C ASP A 51 -2.32 -12.20 -3.63
N HIS A 52 -1.09 -11.86 -3.23
CA HIS A 52 0.13 -12.53 -3.69
C HIS A 52 0.26 -13.98 -3.19
N LEU A 53 -0.15 -14.27 -1.94
CA LEU A 53 -0.16 -15.64 -1.44
C LEU A 53 -1.16 -16.51 -2.23
N LEU A 54 -2.36 -15.99 -2.45
CA LEU A 54 -3.38 -16.68 -3.27
C LEU A 54 -2.91 -16.85 -4.72
N PHE A 55 -2.24 -15.86 -5.28
CA PHE A 55 -1.63 -15.96 -6.60
C PHE A 55 -0.64 -17.13 -6.68
N LYS A 56 0.32 -17.22 -5.76
CA LYS A 56 1.30 -18.33 -5.74
C LYS A 56 0.64 -19.69 -5.58
N PHE A 57 -0.35 -19.81 -4.70
CA PHE A 57 -1.09 -21.06 -4.55
C PHE A 57 -1.74 -21.50 -5.86
N ARG A 58 -2.35 -20.59 -6.62
CA ARG A 58 -2.91 -20.91 -7.95
C ARG A 58 -1.84 -21.35 -8.94
N ILE A 59 -0.63 -20.81 -8.88
CA ILE A 59 0.48 -21.29 -9.71
C ILE A 59 0.86 -22.71 -9.33
N TYR A 60 0.98 -23.02 -8.04
CA TYR A 60 1.28 -24.39 -7.59
C TYR A 60 0.19 -25.38 -7.98
N GLU A 61 -1.09 -25.02 -7.82
CA GLU A 61 -2.22 -25.87 -8.23
C GLU A 61 -2.11 -26.26 -9.71
N GLN A 62 -1.71 -25.32 -10.58
CA GLN A 62 -1.50 -25.60 -12.00
C GLN A 62 -0.28 -26.50 -12.25
N LEU A 63 0.83 -26.24 -11.56
CA LEU A 63 2.05 -27.06 -11.67
C LEU A 63 1.87 -28.49 -11.17
N PHE A 64 0.94 -28.71 -10.23
CA PHE A 64 0.56 -30.04 -9.75
C PHE A 64 -0.60 -30.67 -10.54
N GLY A 65 -1.12 -29.99 -11.57
CA GLY A 65 -2.25 -30.48 -12.35
C GLY A 65 -3.58 -30.55 -11.58
N LEU A 66 -3.68 -29.86 -10.44
CA LEU A 66 -4.89 -29.72 -9.64
C LEU A 66 -5.87 -28.68 -10.20
N ARG A 67 -5.38 -27.85 -11.13
CA ARG A 67 -6.14 -26.81 -11.83
C ARG A 67 -5.76 -26.79 -13.31
N PRO A 68 -6.69 -26.45 -14.23
CA PRO A 68 -6.36 -26.21 -15.63
C PRO A 68 -5.29 -25.13 -15.79
N HIS A 69 -4.51 -25.21 -16.87
CA HIS A 69 -3.57 -24.16 -17.21
C HIS A 69 -4.31 -22.85 -17.55
N GLU A 70 -3.95 -21.77 -16.88
CA GLU A 70 -4.47 -20.43 -17.05
C GLU A 70 -3.31 -19.46 -17.28
N ALA A 71 -3.51 -18.48 -18.17
CA ALA A 71 -2.51 -17.45 -18.40
C ALA A 71 -2.31 -16.60 -17.13
N VAL A 72 -1.04 -16.29 -16.84
CA VAL A 72 -0.68 -15.39 -15.74
C VAL A 72 -1.04 -13.96 -16.12
N VAL A 73 -1.83 -13.31 -15.27
CA VAL A 73 -2.13 -11.87 -15.37
C VAL A 73 -0.85 -11.07 -15.24
N GLY A 74 -0.67 -10.00 -16.02
CA GLY A 74 0.49 -9.13 -15.91
C GLY A 74 0.57 -8.40 -14.57
N HIS A 75 1.78 -8.01 -14.15
CA HIS A 75 1.98 -7.28 -12.89
C HIS A 75 1.25 -5.93 -12.89
N HIS A 76 1.15 -5.23 -14.03
CA HIS A 76 0.37 -4.00 -14.15
C HIS A 76 -1.15 -4.21 -13.99
N ASP A 77 -1.65 -5.39 -14.38
CA ASP A 77 -3.10 -5.66 -14.42
C ASP A 77 -3.65 -6.19 -13.09
N CYS A 78 -2.76 -6.58 -12.17
CA CYS A 78 -3.14 -7.02 -10.83
C CYS A 78 -3.54 -5.83 -9.95
N ARG A 79 -4.23 -6.09 -8.82
CA ARG A 79 -4.66 -5.02 -7.89
C ARG A 79 -3.50 -4.15 -7.44
N LEU A 80 -2.35 -4.75 -7.11
CA LEU A 80 -1.16 -4.04 -6.68
C LEU A 80 -0.58 -3.18 -7.82
N GLY A 81 -0.51 -3.71 -9.04
CA GLY A 81 -0.04 -2.97 -10.21
C GLY A 81 -0.91 -1.75 -10.50
N LYS A 82 -2.23 -1.94 -10.55
CA LYS A 82 -3.16 -0.83 -10.77
C LYS A 82 -3.02 0.24 -9.70
N TRP A 83 -2.91 -0.15 -8.44
CA TRP A 83 -2.68 0.80 -7.35
C TRP A 83 -1.33 1.55 -7.48
N TYR A 84 -0.26 0.83 -7.86
CA TYR A 84 1.08 1.39 -8.00
C TYR A 84 1.18 2.38 -9.19
N TYR A 85 0.58 2.03 -10.32
CA TYR A 85 0.74 2.76 -11.59
C TYR A 85 -0.34 3.79 -11.86
N GLU A 86 -1.60 3.48 -11.56
CA GLU A 86 -2.77 4.25 -11.98
C GLU A 86 -3.54 4.86 -10.80
N GLY A 87 -3.40 4.27 -9.61
CA GLY A 87 -4.12 4.67 -8.42
C GLY A 87 -3.39 5.67 -7.53
N GLU A 88 -3.90 5.76 -6.30
CA GLU A 88 -3.37 6.63 -5.24
C GLU A 88 -1.94 6.27 -4.80
N GLY A 89 -1.46 5.07 -5.14
CA GLY A 89 -0.11 4.57 -4.84
C GLY A 89 0.97 5.62 -5.09
N LYS A 90 1.05 6.08 -6.35
CA LYS A 90 2.07 7.04 -6.76
C LYS A 90 1.85 8.43 -6.18
N ALA A 91 0.61 8.90 -6.14
CA ALA A 91 0.28 10.25 -5.68
C ALA A 91 0.53 10.43 -4.19
N CYS A 92 0.09 9.47 -3.37
CA CYS A 92 0.12 9.58 -1.92
C CYS A 92 1.31 8.91 -1.24
N PHE A 93 1.94 7.91 -1.86
CA PHE A 93 2.84 6.99 -1.15
C PHE A 93 4.22 6.83 -1.81
N SER A 94 4.50 7.54 -2.90
CA SER A 94 5.77 7.42 -3.63
C SER A 94 7.00 7.85 -2.83
N SER A 95 6.82 8.68 -1.80
CA SER A 95 7.87 9.12 -0.86
C SER A 95 8.13 8.13 0.28
N LEU A 96 7.28 7.10 0.43
CA LEU A 96 7.43 6.09 1.48
C LEU A 96 8.50 5.06 1.11
N ALA A 97 9.27 4.66 2.12
CA ALA A 97 10.27 3.63 1.99
C ALA A 97 9.59 2.29 1.69
N GLY A 98 10.03 1.60 0.64
CA GLY A 98 9.40 0.37 0.15
C GLY A 98 8.65 0.59 -1.15
N PHE A 99 8.04 1.76 -1.40
CA PHE A 99 7.22 1.99 -2.59
C PHE A 99 8.02 1.76 -3.88
N SER A 100 9.08 2.54 -4.10
CA SER A 100 9.90 2.41 -5.32
C SER A 100 10.59 1.04 -5.46
N GLN A 101 10.87 0.37 -4.34
CA GLN A 101 11.50 -0.94 -4.33
C GLN A 101 10.54 -2.09 -4.66
N LEU A 102 9.22 -1.86 -4.62
CA LEU A 102 8.23 -2.90 -4.95
C LEU A 102 8.28 -3.33 -6.40
N GLU A 103 8.60 -2.42 -7.32
CA GLU A 103 8.25 -2.65 -8.72
C GLU A 103 9.06 -3.79 -9.35
N SER A 104 10.37 -3.78 -9.15
CA SER A 104 11.23 -4.83 -9.70
C SER A 104 10.86 -6.24 -9.20
N PRO A 105 10.74 -6.51 -7.88
CA PRO A 105 10.35 -7.83 -7.41
C PRO A 105 8.91 -8.19 -7.77
N HIS A 106 7.99 -7.22 -7.83
CA HIS A 106 6.62 -7.47 -8.27
C HIS A 106 6.55 -7.95 -9.73
N ALA A 107 7.22 -7.25 -10.65
CA ALA A 107 7.36 -7.69 -12.03
C ALA A 107 8.01 -9.08 -12.13
N GLN A 108 9.04 -9.34 -11.31
CA GLN A 108 9.73 -10.62 -11.28
C GLN A 108 8.83 -11.78 -10.81
N VAL A 109 7.93 -11.57 -9.84
CA VAL A 109 6.94 -12.59 -9.42
C VAL A 109 6.10 -13.05 -10.61
N HIS A 110 5.50 -12.10 -11.34
CA HIS A 110 4.61 -12.41 -12.45
C HIS A 110 5.36 -13.03 -13.65
N ASN A 111 6.54 -12.50 -13.98
CA ASN A 111 7.35 -13.03 -15.07
C ASN A 111 7.85 -14.44 -14.78
N ALA A 112 8.30 -14.70 -13.54
CA ALA A 112 8.76 -16.02 -13.11
C ALA A 112 7.61 -17.03 -13.03
N ALA A 113 6.41 -16.61 -12.60
CA ALA A 113 5.22 -17.47 -12.62
C ALA A 113 4.84 -17.90 -14.04
N SER A 114 4.89 -16.97 -15.00
CA SER A 114 4.60 -17.27 -16.40
C SER A 114 5.62 -18.23 -17.00
N ALA A 115 6.91 -17.99 -16.76
CA ALA A 115 8.00 -18.89 -17.18
C ALA A 115 7.89 -20.28 -16.50
N ALA A 116 7.51 -20.30 -15.21
CA ALA A 116 6.86 -21.37 -14.47
C ALA A 116 6.07 -22.36 -15.34
N LEU A 117 4.92 -21.85 -15.75
CA LEU A 117 3.91 -22.64 -16.43
C LEU A 117 4.32 -23.01 -17.86
N GLN A 118 5.08 -22.14 -18.54
CA GLN A 118 5.62 -22.43 -19.87
C GLN A 118 6.66 -23.57 -19.84
N ALA A 119 7.53 -23.59 -18.83
CA ALA A 119 8.48 -24.68 -18.61
C ALA A 119 7.75 -26.00 -18.31
N TYR A 120 6.68 -25.93 -17.52
CA TYR A 120 5.84 -27.07 -17.19
C TYR A 120 5.17 -27.68 -18.43
N GLN A 121 4.57 -26.86 -19.29
CA GLN A 121 4.01 -27.31 -20.57
C GLN A 121 5.06 -27.94 -21.49
N GLY A 122 6.27 -27.39 -21.48
CA GLY A 122 7.42 -27.92 -22.22
C GLY A 122 8.05 -29.17 -21.59
N LYS A 123 7.55 -29.66 -20.45
CA LYS A 123 8.12 -30.79 -19.68
C LYS A 123 9.59 -30.56 -19.29
N ARG A 124 9.95 -29.32 -18.96
CA ARG A 124 11.32 -28.90 -18.59
C ARG A 124 11.42 -28.72 -17.07
N GLU A 125 11.50 -29.83 -16.33
CA GLU A 125 11.41 -29.87 -14.86
C GLU A 125 12.44 -28.97 -14.16
N ASP A 126 13.71 -29.00 -14.59
CA ASP A 126 14.77 -28.16 -14.01
C ASP A 126 14.48 -26.65 -14.16
N GLU A 127 13.83 -26.26 -15.26
CA GLU A 127 13.43 -24.86 -15.47
C GLU A 127 12.24 -24.49 -14.59
N VAL A 128 11.28 -25.41 -14.40
CA VAL A 128 10.15 -25.20 -13.49
C VAL A 128 10.65 -24.86 -12.09
N ILE A 129 11.56 -25.69 -11.54
CA ILE A 129 12.11 -25.51 -10.19
C ILE A 129 12.83 -24.15 -10.08
N ARG A 130 13.63 -23.79 -11.10
CA ARG A 130 14.37 -22.52 -11.12
C ARG A 130 13.44 -21.31 -11.11
N HIS A 131 12.41 -21.33 -11.96
CA HIS A 131 11.46 -20.23 -12.06
C HIS A 131 10.55 -20.12 -10.82
N VAL A 132 10.10 -21.24 -10.25
CA VAL A 132 9.36 -21.23 -8.97
C VAL A 132 10.22 -20.66 -7.85
N THR A 133 11.50 -21.05 -7.77
CA THR A 133 12.43 -20.50 -6.76
C THR A 133 12.62 -18.99 -6.94
N SER A 134 12.74 -18.51 -8.18
CA SER A 134 12.79 -17.07 -8.48
C SER A 134 11.50 -16.36 -8.08
N MET A 135 10.34 -16.96 -8.33
CA MET A 135 9.03 -16.42 -7.95
C MET A 135 8.92 -16.30 -6.41
N GLU A 136 9.34 -17.31 -5.66
CA GLU A 136 9.33 -17.28 -4.20
C GLU A 136 10.21 -16.18 -3.64
N LYS A 137 11.45 -16.09 -4.11
CA LYS A 137 12.39 -15.08 -3.65
C LYS A 137 11.85 -13.66 -3.89
N ALA A 138 11.38 -13.39 -5.10
CA ALA A 138 10.79 -12.11 -5.45
C ALA A 138 9.52 -11.82 -4.63
N SER A 139 8.68 -12.83 -4.37
CA SER A 139 7.49 -12.68 -3.53
C SER A 139 7.84 -12.32 -2.08
N MET A 140 8.92 -12.86 -1.52
CA MET A 140 9.39 -12.47 -0.20
C MET A 140 9.84 -11.01 -0.17
N GLU A 141 10.51 -10.54 -1.22
CA GLU A 141 10.91 -9.13 -1.37
C GLU A 141 9.68 -8.21 -1.47
N VAL A 142 8.65 -8.57 -2.24
CA VAL A 142 7.38 -7.82 -2.29
C VAL A 142 6.75 -7.71 -0.91
N ILE A 143 6.63 -8.82 -0.17
CA ILE A 143 6.04 -8.82 1.17
C ILE A 143 6.85 -7.94 2.13
N ALA A 144 8.19 -7.99 2.05
CA ALA A 144 9.07 -7.18 2.88
C ALA A 144 8.93 -5.68 2.57
N PHE A 145 8.84 -5.30 1.30
CA PHE A 145 8.67 -3.89 0.92
C PHE A 145 7.27 -3.36 1.24
N LEU A 146 6.22 -4.18 1.13
CA LEU A 146 4.87 -3.82 1.61
C LEU A 146 4.86 -3.59 3.13
N GLU A 147 5.53 -4.45 3.91
CA GLU A 147 5.64 -4.25 5.37
C GLU A 147 6.42 -2.98 5.72
N ARG A 148 7.53 -2.75 5.01
CA ARG A 148 8.34 -1.53 5.20
C ARG A 148 7.53 -0.27 4.93
N MET A 149 6.77 -0.26 3.82
CA MET A 149 5.92 0.86 3.44
C MET A 149 4.82 1.12 4.45
N ALA A 150 4.15 0.06 4.93
CA ALA A 150 3.12 0.20 5.96
C ALA A 150 3.69 0.72 7.30
N THR A 151 4.89 0.27 7.68
CA THR A 151 5.57 0.73 8.90
C THR A 151 6.02 2.17 8.77
N ASP A 152 6.57 2.54 7.63
CA ASP A 152 7.05 3.89 7.35
C ASP A 152 5.89 4.90 7.26
N GLY A 153 4.77 4.54 6.64
CA GLY A 153 3.56 5.36 6.63
C GLY A 153 2.97 5.58 8.04
N ALA A 154 3.09 4.59 8.93
CA ALA A 154 2.69 4.76 10.33
C ALA A 154 3.64 5.65 11.14
N ALA A 155 4.94 5.63 10.82
CA ALA A 155 5.94 6.46 11.48
C ALA A 155 5.95 7.92 10.97
N ARG A 156 5.61 8.12 9.69
CA ARG A 156 5.61 9.41 8.99
C ARG A 156 4.21 9.73 8.46
N SER A 157 3.24 9.77 9.37
CA SER A 157 1.84 10.02 9.02
C SER A 157 1.63 11.40 8.40
N ASP A 158 2.54 12.36 8.60
CA ASP A 158 2.54 13.66 7.94
C ASP A 158 2.79 13.60 6.42
N LEU A 159 3.39 12.52 5.92
CA LEU A 159 3.72 12.34 4.51
C LEU A 159 2.66 11.53 3.74
N VAL A 160 1.65 11.01 4.43
CA VAL A 160 0.65 10.12 3.88
C VAL A 160 -0.50 10.95 3.28
N CYS A 161 -0.60 10.98 1.95
CA CYS A 161 -1.58 11.85 1.24
C CYS A 161 -1.60 13.29 1.79
N ALA A 162 -0.43 13.93 1.96
CA ALA A 162 -0.38 15.34 2.33
C ALA A 162 -1.18 16.17 1.29
N ASP A 163 -2.17 16.93 1.76
CA ASP A 163 -3.10 17.71 0.95
C ASP A 163 -2.35 18.48 -0.16
N HIS A 164 -2.87 18.38 -1.38
CA HIS A 164 -2.57 19.31 -2.49
C HIS A 164 -3.64 20.39 -2.54
#